data_AF-A0A7X6SB43-F1
#
_entry.id   AF-A0A7X6SB43-F1
#
_cell.length_a   1.000
_cell.length_b   1.000
_cell.length_c   1.000
_cell.angle_alpha   90.00
_cell.angle_beta   90.00
_cell.angle_gamma   90.00
#
_symmetry.space_group_name_H-M   'P 1'
#
loop_
_entity.id
_entity.type
_entity.pdbx_description
1 polymer ?
#
loop_
_entity_poly.entity_id
_entity_poly.type
_entity_poly.pdbx_seq_one_letter_code
_entity_poly.pdbx_strand_id
1 'polypeptide(L)'
;LYIGLQQGLVHAQENPLDIFMSSKFYEQQDYIIDTKHIAFIATILMNKEQWDSMPAEYQELMNECFEEASKFGAENAKIVEDENKQKIIEAGVEIIELDQATYDAMFEKSLSVQDMIREAVGDELVDDYLSAIEAAK
;
A
#
# COMPACT_ATOMS: atom_id res chain seq x y z
N LEU A 1 0.07 16.78 -2.74
CA LEU A 1 -1.32 16.35 -2.53
C LEU A 1 -2.07 17.23 -1.52
N TYR A 2 -1.57 17.40 -0.28
CA TYR A 2 -2.20 18.25 0.77
C TYR A 2 -2.73 19.59 0.25
N ILE A 3 -1.90 20.38 -0.44
CA ILE A 3 -2.30 21.70 -0.97
C ILE A 3 -3.45 21.58 -2.00
N GLY A 4 -3.46 20.50 -2.79
CA GLY A 4 -4.56 20.24 -3.73
C GLY A 4 -5.88 19.94 -3.02
N LEU A 5 -5.84 19.21 -1.90
CA LEU A 5 -7.01 19.00 -1.03
C LEU A 5 -7.45 20.32 -0.39
N GLN A 6 -6.51 21.06 0.20
CA GLN A 6 -6.77 22.34 0.87
C GLN A 6 -7.38 23.40 -0.07
N GLN A 7 -6.94 23.44 -1.33
CA GLN A 7 -7.45 24.37 -2.33
C GLN A 7 -8.70 23.86 -3.05
N GLY A 8 -9.14 22.63 -2.78
CA GLY A 8 -10.27 22.00 -3.46
C GLY A 8 -10.01 21.65 -4.94
N LEU A 9 -8.74 21.53 -5.34
CA LEU A 9 -8.37 21.05 -6.68
C LEU A 9 -8.52 19.53 -6.81
N VAL A 10 -8.37 18.83 -5.69
CA VAL A 10 -8.59 17.39 -5.55
C VAL A 10 -9.54 17.20 -4.36
N HIS A 11 -10.52 16.30 -4.50
CA HIS A 11 -11.55 16.09 -3.47
C HIS A 11 -11.23 14.93 -2.54
N ALA A 12 -10.54 13.91 -3.04
CA ALA A 12 -10.23 12.67 -2.34
C ALA A 12 -8.96 12.04 -2.90
N GLN A 13 -8.42 11.08 -2.16
CA GLN A 13 -7.20 10.37 -2.48
C GLN A 13 -7.21 8.98 -1.87
N GLU A 14 -6.31 8.11 -2.35
CA GLU A 14 -5.99 6.83 -1.72
C GLU A 14 -4.58 6.90 -1.14
N ASN A 15 -4.40 6.37 0.07
CA ASN A 15 -3.12 6.12 0.72
C ASN A 15 -3.33 5.21 1.93
N PRO A 16 -2.28 4.51 2.40
CA PRO A 16 -2.30 3.87 3.70
C PRO A 16 -2.38 4.90 4.86
N LEU A 17 -2.82 4.43 6.03
CA LEU A 17 -3.16 5.28 7.18
C LEU A 17 -1.94 6.01 7.78
N ASP A 18 -0.75 5.44 7.64
CA ASP A 18 0.51 6.05 8.07
C ASP A 18 0.88 7.28 7.21
N ILE A 19 0.69 7.20 5.88
CA ILE A 19 0.85 8.34 4.98
C ILE A 19 -0.22 9.39 5.25
N PHE A 20 -1.47 8.97 5.48
CA PHE A 20 -2.57 9.88 5.82
C PHE A 20 -2.24 10.72 7.07
N MET A 21 -1.72 10.07 8.12
CA MET A 21 -1.32 10.74 9.36
C MET A 21 -0.07 11.61 9.18
N SER A 22 1.01 11.08 8.61
CA SER A 22 2.29 11.80 8.46
C SER A 22 2.17 13.00 7.52
N SER A 23 1.29 12.92 6.52
CA SER A 23 1.01 14.02 5.59
C SER A 23 -0.09 14.98 6.07
N LYS A 24 -0.63 14.75 7.27
CA LYS A 24 -1.67 15.57 7.91
C LYS A 24 -2.96 15.70 7.08
N PHE A 25 -3.33 14.67 6.35
CA PHE A 25 -4.53 14.73 5.50
C PHE A 25 -5.83 14.85 6.32
N TYR A 26 -5.81 14.48 7.61
CA TYR A 26 -6.91 14.73 8.56
C TYR A 26 -7.30 16.22 8.69
N GLU A 27 -6.44 17.17 8.30
CA GLU A 27 -6.79 18.60 8.33
C GLU A 27 -7.68 19.01 7.15
N GLN A 28 -7.75 18.19 6.10
CA GLN A 28 -8.45 18.49 4.83
C GLN A 28 -9.43 17.39 4.38
N GLN A 29 -9.55 16.31 5.15
CA GLN A 29 -10.37 15.15 4.82
C GLN A 29 -11.09 14.66 6.08
N ASP A 30 -12.42 14.70 6.04
CA ASP A 30 -13.27 14.33 7.18
C ASP A 30 -13.57 12.83 7.25
N TYR A 31 -13.35 12.10 6.15
CA TYR A 31 -13.73 10.69 6.01
C TYR A 31 -12.59 9.84 5.46
N ILE A 32 -12.50 8.61 5.94
CA ILE A 32 -11.76 7.50 5.32
C ILE A 32 -12.73 6.38 5.04
N ILE A 33 -12.72 5.85 3.82
CA ILE A 33 -13.45 4.63 3.47
C ILE A 33 -12.44 3.48 3.47
N ASP A 34 -12.52 2.59 4.46
CA ASP A 34 -11.60 1.46 4.62
C ASP A 34 -11.94 0.33 3.64
N THR A 35 -11.51 0.55 2.41
CA THR A 35 -11.84 -0.26 1.23
C THR A 35 -10.98 -1.51 1.09
N LYS A 36 -9.81 -1.57 1.76
CA LYS A 36 -8.79 -2.62 1.60
C LYS A 36 -8.46 -2.96 0.13
N HIS A 37 -8.58 -1.99 -0.78
CA HIS A 37 -8.57 -2.24 -2.22
C HIS A 37 -7.18 -2.47 -2.83
N ILE A 38 -6.10 -2.19 -2.08
CA ILE A 38 -4.72 -2.38 -2.54
C ILE A 38 -3.82 -2.75 -1.36
N ALA A 39 -2.93 -3.72 -1.58
CA ALA A 39 -1.79 -3.96 -0.69
C ALA A 39 -0.66 -2.99 -1.06
N PHE A 40 -0.31 -2.09 -0.15
CA PHE A 40 0.76 -1.13 -0.40
C PHE A 40 2.13 -1.77 -0.13
N ILE A 41 2.84 -2.15 -1.20
CA ILE A 41 4.14 -2.82 -1.11
C ILE A 41 5.25 -1.81 -1.36
N ALA A 42 6.13 -1.63 -0.38
CA ALA A 42 7.37 -0.89 -0.58
C ALA A 42 8.46 -1.81 -1.14
N THR A 43 9.16 -1.35 -2.17
CA THR A 43 10.30 -2.09 -2.76
C THR A 43 11.60 -1.38 -2.41
N ILE A 44 12.54 -2.11 -1.83
CA ILE A 44 13.91 -1.62 -1.62
C ILE A 44 14.67 -1.78 -2.94
N LEU A 45 15.18 -0.68 -3.47
CA LEU A 45 15.94 -0.64 -4.71
C LEU A 45 17.33 -0.06 -4.48
N MET A 46 18.34 -0.64 -5.12
CA MET A 46 19.70 -0.14 -5.11
C MET A 46 20.25 -0.02 -6.53
N ASN A 47 21.13 0.96 -6.75
CA ASN A 47 21.88 1.06 -7.99
C ASN A 47 22.72 -0.22 -8.20
N LYS A 48 22.55 -0.86 -9.36
CA LYS A 48 23.18 -2.13 -9.68
C LYS A 48 24.71 -2.06 -9.71
N GLU A 49 25.29 -1.02 -10.31
CA GLU A 49 26.76 -0.90 -10.40
C GLU A 49 27.38 -0.73 -9.01
N GLN A 50 26.74 0.06 -8.14
CA GLN A 50 27.18 0.22 -6.76
C GLN A 50 27.09 -1.10 -6.00
N TRP A 51 25.96 -1.81 -6.12
CA TRP A 51 25.80 -3.14 -5.54
C TRP A 51 26.89 -4.11 -6.00
N ASP A 52 27.07 -4.25 -7.31
CA ASP A 52 28.04 -5.18 -7.91
C ASP A 52 29.49 -4.81 -7.56
N SER A 53 29.77 -3.53 -7.27
CA SER A 53 31.11 -3.07 -6.85
C SER A 53 31.44 -3.34 -5.39
N MET A 54 30.46 -3.70 -4.56
CA MET A 54 30.69 -3.97 -3.13
C MET A 54 31.46 -5.28 -2.92
N PRO A 55 32.34 -5.34 -1.91
CA PRO A 55 32.83 -6.59 -1.36
C PRO A 55 31.68 -7.56 -1.02
N ALA A 56 31.89 -8.86 -1.27
CA ALA A 56 30.88 -9.89 -1.04
C ALA A 56 30.35 -9.91 0.40
N GLU A 57 31.21 -9.65 1.39
CA GLU A 57 30.84 -9.57 2.81
C GLU A 57 29.81 -8.46 3.10
N TYR A 58 29.85 -7.34 2.35
CA TYR A 58 28.87 -6.27 2.50
C TYR A 58 27.59 -6.57 1.74
N GLN A 59 27.66 -7.23 0.58
CA GLN A 59 26.46 -7.70 -0.10
C GLN A 59 25.67 -8.69 0.76
N GLU A 60 26.37 -9.63 1.42
CA GLU A 60 25.76 -10.58 2.35
C GLU A 60 25.11 -9.88 3.54
N LEU A 61 25.83 -8.99 4.21
CA LEU A 61 25.30 -8.21 5.34
C LEU A 61 24.07 -7.36 4.95
N MET A 62 24.10 -6.73 3.77
CA MET A 62 22.98 -5.95 3.28
C MET A 62 21.75 -6.82 3.02
N ASN A 63 21.92 -8.02 2.44
CA ASN A 63 20.82 -8.96 2.25
C ASN A 63 20.20 -9.41 3.58
N GLU A 64 21.02 -9.71 4.59
CA GLU A 64 20.53 -10.04 5.94
C GLU A 64 19.71 -8.89 6.53
N CYS A 65 20.22 -7.65 6.42
CA CYS A 65 19.52 -6.45 6.88
C CYS A 65 18.19 -6.22 6.13
N PHE A 66 18.15 -6.46 4.83
CA PHE A 66 16.92 -6.33 4.03
C PHE A 66 15.89 -7.40 4.41
N GLU A 67 16.30 -8.64 4.68
CA GLU A 67 15.41 -9.69 5.15
C GLU A 67 14.84 -9.36 6.53
N GLU A 68 15.69 -8.92 7.47
CA GLU A 68 15.27 -8.51 8.81
C GLU A 68 14.29 -7.35 8.76
N ALA A 69 14.60 -6.30 7.98
CA ALA A 69 13.72 -5.14 7.82
C ALA A 69 12.37 -5.52 7.20
N SER A 70 12.37 -6.41 6.19
CA SER A 70 11.14 -6.86 5.53
C SER A 70 10.26 -7.65 6.50
N LYS A 71 10.86 -8.57 7.27
CA LYS A 71 10.15 -9.34 8.29
C LYS A 71 9.59 -8.44 9.39
N PHE A 72 10.42 -7.52 9.91
CA PHE A 72 9.98 -6.55 10.90
C PHE A 72 8.80 -5.71 10.38
N GLY A 73 8.88 -5.22 9.15
CA GLY A 73 7.79 -4.46 8.53
C GLY A 73 6.49 -5.25 8.46
N ALA A 74 6.54 -6.51 8.00
CA ALA A 74 5.36 -7.38 7.92
C ALA A 74 4.75 -7.69 9.30
N GLU A 75 5.58 -8.01 10.30
CA GLU A 75 5.12 -8.33 11.66
C GLU A 75 4.50 -7.12 12.37
N ASN A 76 4.96 -5.90 12.07
CA ASN A 76 4.49 -4.68 12.72
C ASN A 76 3.38 -3.96 11.95
N ALA A 77 3.11 -4.33 10.69
CA ALA A 77 2.15 -3.63 9.83
C ALA A 77 0.76 -3.49 10.49
N LYS A 78 0.24 -4.59 11.06
CA LYS A 78 -1.08 -4.59 11.70
C LYS A 78 -1.12 -3.69 12.94
N ILE A 79 -0.04 -3.70 13.74
CA ILE A 79 0.09 -2.90 14.96
C ILE A 79 0.08 -1.41 14.60
N VAL A 80 0.92 -1.02 13.64
CA VAL A 80 1.03 0.37 13.17
C VAL A 80 -0.27 0.84 12.52
N GLU A 81 -0.95 -0.03 11.77
CA GLU A 81 -2.26 0.27 11.21
C GLU A 81 -3.30 0.58 12.30
N ASP A 82 -3.40 -0.27 13.34
CA ASP A 82 -4.36 -0.07 14.43
C ASP A 82 -4.05 1.20 15.25
N GLU A 83 -2.77 1.47 15.50
CA GLU A 83 -2.36 2.71 16.15
C GLU A 83 -2.72 3.95 15.33
N ASN A 84 -2.53 3.90 14.02
CA ASN A 84 -2.89 5.01 13.13
C ASN A 84 -4.41 5.16 13.02
N LYS A 85 -5.19 4.06 12.95
CA LYS A 85 -6.67 4.13 13.02
C LYS A 85 -7.12 4.91 14.25
N GLN A 86 -6.56 4.61 15.42
CA GLN A 86 -6.90 5.31 16.65
C GLN A 86 -6.54 6.80 16.60
N LYS A 87 -5.34 7.15 16.14
CA LYS A 87 -4.90 8.56 16.00
C LYS A 87 -5.78 9.33 15.01
N ILE A 88 -6.24 8.69 13.94
CA ILE A 88 -7.13 9.27 12.93
C ILE A 88 -8.49 9.60 13.54
N ILE A 89 -9.07 8.67 14.31
CA ILE A 89 -10.34 8.88 15.03
C ILE A 89 -10.18 10.02 16.04
N GLU A 90 -9.08 10.07 16.79
CA GLU A 90 -8.77 11.15 17.74
C GLU A 90 -8.59 12.51 17.05
N ALA A 91 -8.13 12.52 15.80
CA ALA A 91 -8.05 13.72 14.97
C ALA A 91 -9.40 14.18 14.41
N GLY A 92 -10.49 13.45 14.68
CA GLY A 92 -11.86 13.81 14.31
C GLY A 92 -12.32 13.27 12.96
N VAL A 93 -11.57 12.36 12.35
CA VAL A 93 -11.90 11.75 11.05
C VAL A 93 -12.80 10.53 11.26
N GLU A 94 -13.86 10.41 10.47
CA GLU A 94 -14.75 9.25 10.47
C GLU A 94 -14.19 8.13 9.58
N ILE A 95 -13.97 6.95 10.16
CA ILE A 95 -13.60 5.75 9.41
C ILE A 95 -14.86 4.94 9.09
N ILE A 96 -15.13 4.78 7.81
CA ILE A 96 -16.26 4.04 7.25
C ILE A 96 -15.76 2.68 6.77
N GLU A 97 -16.20 1.62 7.43
CA GLU A 97 -15.96 0.25 6.99
C GLU A 97 -17.00 -0.15 5.92
N LEU A 98 -16.60 -0.95 4.94
CA LEU A 98 -17.50 -1.40 3.88
C LEU A 98 -18.26 -2.68 4.28
N ASP A 99 -19.52 -2.78 3.84
CA ASP A 99 -20.20 -4.07 3.81
C ASP A 99 -19.71 -4.92 2.63
N GLN A 100 -19.92 -6.24 2.73
CA GLN A 100 -19.47 -7.19 1.72
C GLN A 100 -20.09 -6.92 0.35
N ALA A 101 -21.37 -6.51 0.31
CA ALA A 101 -22.06 -6.26 -0.96
C ALA A 101 -21.45 -5.07 -1.72
N THR A 102 -21.05 -4.02 -1.00
CA THR A 102 -20.37 -2.86 -1.56
C THR A 102 -18.96 -3.22 -2.02
N TYR A 103 -18.23 -4.00 -1.22
CA TYR A 103 -16.91 -4.49 -1.61
C TYR A 103 -16.98 -5.34 -2.88
N ASP A 104 -17.89 -6.30 -2.97
CA ASP A 104 -18.06 -7.17 -4.13
C ASP A 104 -18.41 -6.35 -5.38
N ALA A 105 -19.31 -5.37 -5.25
CA ALA A 105 -19.66 -4.46 -6.34
C ALA A 105 -18.46 -3.61 -6.81
N MET A 106 -17.61 -3.15 -5.90
CA MET A 106 -16.38 -2.43 -6.24
C MET A 106 -15.38 -3.35 -6.96
N PHE A 107 -15.21 -4.58 -6.46
CA PHE A 107 -14.34 -5.58 -7.07
C PHE A 107 -14.79 -5.94 -8.48
N GLU A 108 -16.09 -6.19 -8.71
CA GLU A 108 -16.61 -6.47 -10.05
C GLU A 108 -16.33 -5.32 -11.04
N LYS A 109 -16.41 -4.06 -10.57
CA LYS A 109 -16.09 -2.89 -11.41
C LYS A 109 -14.60 -2.75 -11.70
N SER A 110 -13.73 -3.23 -10.81
CA SER A 110 -12.27 -3.15 -11.01
C SER A 110 -11.73 -4.21 -11.97
N LEU A 111 -12.48 -5.26 -12.30
CA LEU A 111 -12.02 -6.34 -13.19
C LEU A 111 -11.53 -5.84 -14.56
N SER A 112 -12.12 -4.79 -15.11
CA SER A 112 -11.63 -4.19 -16.37
C SER A 112 -10.21 -3.63 -16.29
N VAL A 113 -9.72 -3.31 -15.08
CA VAL A 113 -8.33 -2.91 -14.86
C VAL A 113 -7.38 -4.09 -15.01
N GLN A 114 -7.82 -5.30 -14.64
CA GLN A 114 -7.02 -6.50 -14.87
C GLN A 114 -6.77 -6.73 -16.36
N ASP A 115 -7.77 -6.49 -17.22
CA ASP A 115 -7.62 -6.60 -18.67
C ASP A 115 -6.59 -5.59 -19.20
N MET A 116 -6.63 -4.34 -18.72
CA MET A 116 -5.64 -3.31 -19.08
C MET A 116 -4.22 -3.70 -18.64
N ILE A 117 -4.07 -4.30 -17.46
CA ILE A 117 -2.78 -4.78 -16.97
C ILE A 117 -2.28 -5.93 -17.83
N ARG A 118 -3.14 -6.92 -18.15
CA ARG A 118 -2.80 -8.03 -19.04
C ARG A 118 -2.32 -7.55 -20.40
N GLU A 119 -2.99 -6.56 -20.99
CA GLU A 119 -2.57 -5.96 -22.25
C GLU A 119 -1.17 -5.32 -22.14
N ALA A 120 -0.84 -4.70 -21.00
CA ALA A 120 0.43 -4.02 -20.79
C ALA A 120 1.60 -4.96 -20.48
N VAL A 121 1.39 -6.04 -19.73
CA VAL A 121 2.47 -6.89 -19.18
C VAL A 121 2.40 -8.36 -19.59
N GLY A 122 1.34 -8.77 -20.29
CA GLY A 122 1.09 -10.14 -20.70
C GLY A 122 0.35 -10.97 -19.65
N ASP A 123 -0.32 -12.04 -20.11
CA ASP A 123 -1.15 -12.89 -19.25
C ASP A 123 -0.34 -13.67 -18.21
N GLU A 124 0.83 -14.17 -18.59
CA GLU A 124 1.68 -15.02 -17.73
C GLU A 124 2.02 -14.34 -16.40
N LEU A 125 2.48 -13.08 -16.45
CA LEU A 125 2.85 -12.35 -15.23
C LEU A 125 1.65 -12.09 -14.32
N VAL A 126 0.48 -11.82 -14.90
CA VAL A 126 -0.75 -11.59 -14.15
C VAL A 126 -1.25 -12.88 -13.52
N ASP A 127 -1.21 -13.99 -14.26
CA ASP A 127 -1.62 -15.30 -13.79
C ASP A 127 -0.71 -15.81 -12.66
N ASP A 128 0.61 -15.61 -12.77
CA ASP A 128 1.58 -15.93 -11.73
C ASP A 128 1.31 -15.13 -10.45
N TYR A 129 1.08 -13.82 -10.58
CA TYR A 129 0.78 -12.95 -9.44
C TYR A 129 -0.52 -13.37 -8.73
N LEU A 130 -1.59 -13.65 -9.48
CA LEU A 130 -2.87 -14.08 -8.91
C LEU A 130 -2.78 -15.46 -8.27
N SER A 131 -2.01 -16.38 -8.87
CA SER A 131 -1.75 -17.70 -8.29
C SER A 131 -0.98 -17.59 -6.97
N ALA A 132 -0.01 -16.67 -6.89
CA ALA A 132 0.73 -16.42 -5.66
C ALA A 132 -0.16 -15.85 -4.54
N ILE A 133 -1.10 -14.94 -4.88
CA ILE A 133 -2.10 -14.44 -3.92
C ILE A 133 -2.97 -15.58 -3.39
N GLU A 134 -3.47 -16.45 -4.26
CA GLU A 134 -4.34 -17.55 -3.84
C GLU A 134 -3.60 -18.55 -2.95
N ALA A 135 -2.33 -18.83 -3.23
CA ALA A 135 -1.50 -19.71 -2.41
C ALA A 135 -1.14 -19.11 -1.04
N ALA A 136 -1.26 -17.79 -0.87
CA ALA A 136 -0.93 -17.08 0.36
C ALA A 136 -2.13 -16.87 1.31
N LYS A 137 -3.36 -17.21 0.88
CA LYS A 137 -4.57 -17.20 1.71
C LYS A 137 -4.60 -18.39 2.66
#